data_AF-A0A1E4KAK8-F1
#
_entry.id   AF-A0A1E4KAK8-F1
#
_cell.length_a   1.000
_cell.length_b   1.000
_cell.length_c   1.000
_cell.angle_alpha   90.00
_cell.angle_beta   90.00
_cell.angle_gamma   90.00
#
_symmetry.space_group_name_H-M   'P 1'
#
loop_
_entity.id
_entity.type
_entity.pdbx_description
1 polymer ?
#
loop_
_entity_poly.entity_id
_entity_poly.type
_entity_poly.pdbx_seq_one_letter_code
_entity_poly.pdbx_strand_id
1 'polypeptide(L)'
;MQTLFRNPLAEPYLLGVSGGAGLLALLGMAAGLAWPWVSVLAFVGSLLALALAAALGGRLLARDHTPLLLAGVMLAAGFGALIALVLSVAPIERLPGMLFFLMGDLAWTSNPFMLWAALLLATGTALGLSRRLDVLQLSPLKAASLGVAVAPTRWMLFTLAGACTALVVAQAGSIGFVGLMVPHALRKTGFSGHRVLLPACALAGGSLLVLADALARTVIAPRELPVGVLTALLGVPMMLWLLRKP
;
A
#
# COMPACT_ATOMS: atom_id res chain seq x y z
N MET A 1 8.51 2.39 1.04
CA MET A 1 8.82 1.13 0.32
C MET A 1 9.91 1.29 -0.73
N GLN A 2 9.81 2.24 -1.67
CA GLN A 2 10.83 2.45 -2.72
C GLN A 2 12.29 2.46 -2.23
N THR A 3 12.58 3.19 -1.15
CA THR A 3 13.92 3.27 -0.56
C THR A 3 14.37 1.96 0.09
N LEU A 4 13.44 1.25 0.73
CA LEU A 4 13.72 -0.03 1.40
C LEU A 4 14.14 -1.10 0.37
N PHE A 5 13.41 -1.17 -0.75
CA PHE A 5 13.69 -2.09 -1.85
C PHE A 5 14.68 -1.52 -2.87
N ARG A 6 15.11 -0.26 -2.73
CA ARG A 6 15.92 0.45 -3.74
C ARG A 6 15.35 0.29 -5.15
N ASN A 7 14.02 0.27 -5.25
CA ASN A 7 13.28 0.01 -6.47
C ASN A 7 12.17 1.05 -6.59
N PRO A 8 12.18 1.91 -7.63
CA PRO A 8 11.15 2.93 -7.84
C PRO A 8 9.75 2.34 -8.04
N LEU A 9 9.64 1.06 -8.42
CA LEU A 9 8.38 0.35 -8.62
C LEU A 9 7.89 -0.38 -7.37
N ALA A 10 8.52 -0.18 -6.21
CA ALA A 10 8.09 -0.87 -4.99
C ALA A 10 6.92 -0.15 -4.30
N GLU A 11 5.74 -0.78 -4.35
CA GLU A 11 4.51 -0.38 -3.65
C GLU A 11 4.20 -1.33 -2.48
N PRO A 12 3.59 -0.87 -1.37
CA PRO A 12 3.23 -1.74 -0.25
C PRO A 12 2.32 -2.93 -0.61
N TYR A 13 1.47 -2.81 -1.63
CA TYR A 13 0.59 -3.90 -2.08
C TYR A 13 1.35 -5.14 -2.57
N LEU A 14 2.59 -4.97 -3.04
CA LEU A 14 3.42 -6.06 -3.53
C LEU A 14 3.77 -7.09 -2.45
N LEU A 15 3.52 -6.78 -1.17
CA LEU A 15 3.78 -7.68 -0.04
C LEU A 15 2.56 -8.52 0.36
N GLY A 16 1.56 -8.63 -0.51
CA GLY A 16 0.35 -9.42 -0.25
C GLY A 16 -0.61 -8.78 0.75
N VAL A 17 -0.35 -7.56 1.21
CA VAL A 17 -1.16 -6.85 2.23
C VAL A 17 -2.63 -6.72 1.78
N SER A 18 -2.85 -6.26 0.55
CA SER A 18 -4.20 -6.15 -0.03
C SER A 18 -4.86 -7.52 -0.22
N GLY A 19 -4.10 -8.54 -0.62
CA GLY A 19 -4.62 -9.91 -0.75
C GLY A 19 -5.08 -10.50 0.59
N GLY A 20 -4.27 -10.34 1.65
CA GLY A 20 -4.63 -10.78 2.99
C GLY A 20 -5.85 -10.04 3.53
N ALA A 21 -5.91 -8.72 3.31
CA ALA A 21 -7.07 -7.90 3.67
C ALA A 21 -8.34 -8.37 2.95
N GLY A 22 -8.26 -8.51 1.63
CA GLY A 22 -9.35 -8.97 0.77
C GLY A 22 -9.87 -10.33 1.19
N LEU A 23 -8.97 -11.30 1.41
CA LEU A 23 -9.37 -12.65 1.83
C LEU A 23 -10.18 -12.64 3.13
N LEU A 24 -9.64 -12.04 4.20
CA LEU A 24 -10.31 -12.08 5.50
C LEU A 24 -11.57 -11.21 5.53
N ALA A 25 -11.58 -10.06 4.84
CA ALA A 25 -12.78 -9.24 4.67
C ALA A 25 -13.89 -10.01 3.96
N LEU A 26 -13.58 -10.68 2.84
CA LEU A 26 -14.53 -11.46 2.08
C LEU A 26 -15.05 -12.67 2.86
N LEU A 27 -14.21 -13.36 3.63
CA LEU A 27 -14.67 -14.42 4.54
C LEU A 27 -15.64 -13.88 5.58
N GLY A 28 -15.38 -12.70 6.15
CA GLY A 28 -16.30 -12.02 7.07
C GLY A 28 -17.63 -11.67 6.41
N MET A 29 -17.60 -11.11 5.20
CA MET A 29 -18.80 -10.81 4.44
C MET A 29 -19.58 -12.08 4.07
N ALA A 30 -18.89 -13.18 3.72
CA ALA A 30 -19.50 -14.49 3.46
C ALA A 30 -20.11 -15.12 4.73
N ALA A 31 -19.59 -14.80 5.91
CA ALA A 31 -20.17 -15.17 7.20
C ALA A 31 -21.33 -14.25 7.64
N GLY A 32 -21.57 -13.14 6.93
CA GLY A 32 -22.68 -12.22 7.18
C GLY A 32 -22.31 -11.07 8.12
N LEU A 33 -21.02 -10.86 8.36
CA LEU A 33 -20.54 -9.75 9.16
C LEU A 33 -20.66 -8.44 8.38
N ALA A 34 -21.02 -7.39 9.11
CA ALA A 34 -21.08 -6.02 8.62
C ALA A 34 -19.91 -5.20 9.17
N TRP A 35 -19.87 -3.92 8.78
CA TRP A 35 -18.99 -2.94 9.41
C TRP A 35 -19.31 -2.81 10.91
N PRO A 36 -18.33 -2.72 11.83
CA PRO A 36 -16.88 -2.56 11.63
C PRO A 36 -16.07 -3.87 11.56
N TRP A 37 -16.71 -5.03 11.74
CA TRP A 37 -16.02 -6.33 11.83
C TRP A 37 -15.26 -6.71 10.56
N VAL A 38 -15.82 -6.35 9.40
CA VAL A 38 -15.14 -6.51 8.10
C VAL A 38 -13.82 -5.72 8.08
N SER A 39 -13.79 -4.50 8.62
CA SER A 39 -12.57 -3.68 8.73
C SER A 39 -11.52 -4.36 9.61
N VAL A 40 -11.96 -4.88 10.76
CA VAL A 40 -11.08 -5.58 11.70
C VAL A 40 -10.47 -6.81 11.02
N LEU A 41 -11.26 -7.58 10.29
CA LEU A 41 -10.78 -8.73 9.53
C LEU A 41 -9.81 -8.34 8.40
N ALA A 42 -10.10 -7.26 7.68
CA ALA A 42 -9.20 -6.71 6.67
C ALA A 42 -7.85 -6.27 7.27
N PHE A 43 -7.89 -5.63 8.43
CA PHE A 43 -6.69 -5.21 9.16
C PHE A 43 -5.87 -6.41 9.64
N VAL A 44 -6.52 -7.40 10.27
CA VAL A 44 -5.87 -8.64 10.71
C VAL A 44 -5.27 -9.40 9.51
N GLY A 45 -6.00 -9.48 8.40
CA GLY A 45 -5.53 -10.14 7.18
C GLY A 45 -4.31 -9.46 6.57
N SER A 46 -4.30 -8.12 6.60
CA SER A 46 -3.14 -7.31 6.19
C SER A 46 -1.91 -7.59 7.06
N LEU A 47 -2.08 -7.62 8.38
CA LEU A 47 -1.00 -7.92 9.33
C LEU A 47 -0.49 -9.36 9.19
N LEU A 48 -1.38 -10.31 8.96
CA LEU A 48 -1.04 -11.71 8.71
C LEU A 48 -0.21 -11.84 7.42
N ALA A 49 -0.61 -11.16 6.34
CA ALA A 49 0.17 -11.13 5.11
C ALA A 49 1.58 -10.54 5.31
N LEU A 50 1.68 -9.42 6.06
CA LEU A 50 2.98 -8.82 6.41
C LEU A 50 3.85 -9.76 7.23
N ALA A 51 3.27 -10.45 8.21
CA ALA A 51 3.98 -11.42 9.05
C ALA A 51 4.46 -12.62 8.23
N LEU A 52 3.64 -13.15 7.32
CA LEU A 52 4.03 -14.21 6.40
C LEU A 52 5.16 -13.77 5.47
N ALA A 53 5.06 -12.59 4.86
CA ALA A 53 6.11 -12.04 4.00
C ALA A 53 7.44 -11.90 4.77
N ALA A 54 7.37 -11.37 5.99
CA ALA A 54 8.51 -11.24 6.91
C ALA A 54 9.12 -12.60 7.27
N ALA A 55 8.30 -13.62 7.58
CA ALA A 55 8.77 -14.95 7.93
C ALA A 55 9.46 -15.67 6.76
N LEU A 56 8.90 -15.53 5.55
CA LEU A 56 9.39 -16.20 4.35
C LEU A 56 10.61 -15.52 3.73
N GLY A 57 10.62 -14.18 3.67
CA GLY A 57 11.64 -13.42 2.94
C GLY A 57 12.43 -12.40 3.77
N GLY A 58 12.09 -12.21 5.04
CA GLY A 58 12.68 -11.15 5.87
C GLY A 58 14.08 -11.46 6.41
N ARG A 59 14.50 -12.73 6.46
CA ARG A 59 15.82 -13.12 7.03
C ARG A 59 17.00 -12.43 6.35
N LEU A 60 16.89 -12.18 5.05
CA LEU A 60 17.95 -11.58 4.24
C LEU A 60 17.78 -10.06 4.05
N LEU A 61 16.73 -9.45 4.62
CA LEU A 61 16.33 -8.07 4.36
C LEU A 61 17.46 -7.04 4.55
N ALA A 62 18.45 -7.32 5.40
CA ALA A 62 19.62 -6.45 5.59
C ALA A 62 20.59 -6.43 4.38
N ARG A 63 20.72 -7.55 3.68
CA ARG A 63 21.68 -7.76 2.59
C ARG A 63 20.97 -7.72 1.23
N ASP A 64 19.89 -8.47 1.11
CA ASP A 64 19.12 -8.63 -0.13
C ASP A 64 17.62 -8.57 0.16
N HIS A 65 16.91 -7.77 -0.63
CA HIS A 65 15.47 -7.56 -0.50
C HIS A 65 14.67 -8.42 -1.49
N THR A 66 15.35 -9.09 -2.43
CA THR A 66 14.74 -9.95 -3.46
C THR A 66 13.88 -11.08 -2.87
N PRO A 67 14.32 -11.83 -1.83
CA PRO A 67 13.51 -12.89 -1.25
C PRO A 67 12.18 -12.39 -0.67
N LEU A 68 12.19 -11.19 -0.08
CA LEU A 68 10.98 -10.55 0.45
C LEU A 68 10.01 -10.13 -0.67
N LEU A 69 10.53 -9.64 -1.79
CA LEU A 69 9.71 -9.33 -2.97
C LEU A 69 9.10 -10.60 -3.57
N LEU A 70 9.89 -11.66 -3.74
CA LEU A 70 9.40 -12.94 -4.25
C LEU A 70 8.33 -13.54 -3.34
N ALA A 71 8.55 -13.54 -2.02
CA ALA A 71 7.55 -13.97 -1.05
C ALA A 71 6.25 -13.14 -1.19
N GLY A 72 6.36 -11.83 -1.35
CA GLY A 72 5.21 -10.94 -1.57
C GLY A 72 4.42 -11.28 -2.83
N VAL A 73 5.11 -11.51 -3.96
CA VAL A 73 4.48 -11.91 -5.23
C VAL A 73 3.78 -13.27 -5.11
N MET A 74 4.42 -14.25 -4.47
CA MET A 74 3.81 -15.57 -4.24
C MET A 74 2.59 -15.50 -3.32
N LEU A 75 2.67 -14.70 -2.25
CA LEU A 75 1.54 -14.45 -1.35
C LEU A 75 0.39 -13.76 -2.07
N ALA A 76 0.67 -12.77 -2.92
CA ALA A 76 -0.35 -12.09 -3.71
C ALA A 76 -1.10 -13.07 -4.64
N ALA A 77 -0.37 -13.95 -5.33
CA ALA A 77 -0.98 -14.99 -6.16
C ALA A 77 -1.81 -15.99 -5.34
N GLY A 78 -1.29 -16.44 -4.19
CA GLY A 78 -2.00 -17.35 -3.28
C GLY A 78 -3.28 -16.74 -2.71
N PHE A 79 -3.22 -15.51 -2.22
CA PHE A 79 -4.41 -14.78 -1.76
C PHE A 79 -5.41 -14.53 -2.89
N GLY A 80 -4.93 -14.22 -4.10
CA GLY A 80 -5.79 -14.07 -5.28
C GLY A 80 -6.57 -15.35 -5.59
N ALA A 81 -5.92 -16.52 -5.53
CA ALA A 81 -6.59 -17.81 -5.70
C ALA A 81 -7.64 -18.09 -4.61
N LEU A 82 -7.32 -17.77 -3.34
CA LEU A 82 -8.26 -17.93 -2.23
C LEU A 82 -9.45 -16.96 -2.33
N ILE A 83 -9.21 -15.71 -2.73
CA ILE A 83 -10.27 -14.73 -3.00
C ILE A 83 -11.19 -15.24 -4.10
N ALA A 84 -10.63 -15.75 -5.21
CA ALA A 84 -11.42 -16.32 -6.30
C ALA A 84 -12.27 -17.51 -5.84
N LEU A 85 -11.73 -18.38 -4.99
CA LEU A 85 -12.46 -19.50 -4.39
C LEU A 85 -13.62 -19.02 -3.49
N VAL A 86 -13.39 -18.01 -2.65
CA VAL A 86 -14.44 -17.44 -1.80
C VAL A 86 -15.56 -16.85 -2.67
N LEU A 87 -15.20 -16.10 -3.71
CA LEU A 87 -16.18 -15.53 -4.64
C LEU A 87 -16.96 -16.61 -5.41
N SER A 88 -16.35 -17.75 -5.74
CA SER A 88 -17.03 -18.81 -6.49
C SER A 88 -18.09 -19.57 -5.67
N VAL A 89 -17.98 -19.56 -4.34
CA VAL A 89 -18.91 -20.24 -3.44
C VAL A 89 -19.80 -19.27 -2.64
N ALA A 90 -19.58 -17.96 -2.77
CA ALA A 90 -20.33 -16.95 -2.03
C ALA A 90 -21.77 -16.80 -2.56
N PRO A 91 -22.74 -16.47 -1.69
CA PRO A 91 -24.10 -16.13 -2.12
C PRO A 91 -24.11 -14.93 -3.07
N ILE A 92 -24.93 -15.00 -4.12
CA ILE A 92 -24.95 -14.00 -5.21
C ILE A 92 -25.33 -12.60 -4.71
N GLU A 93 -26.11 -12.53 -3.64
CA GLU A 93 -26.58 -11.29 -3.02
C GLU A 93 -25.43 -10.51 -2.35
N ARG A 94 -24.32 -11.20 -2.01
CA ARG A 94 -23.17 -10.60 -1.32
C ARG A 94 -22.03 -10.22 -2.26
N LEU A 95 -22.03 -10.77 -3.48
CA LEU A 95 -21.00 -10.51 -4.48
C LEU A 95 -20.77 -9.02 -4.77
N PRO A 96 -21.81 -8.17 -4.95
CA PRO A 96 -21.58 -6.75 -5.23
C PRO A 96 -20.74 -6.08 -4.15
N GLY A 97 -21.08 -6.26 -2.87
CA GLY A 97 -20.34 -5.66 -1.75
C GLY A 97 -18.91 -6.17 -1.65
N MET A 98 -18.68 -7.46 -1.90
CA MET A 98 -17.34 -8.05 -1.94
C MET A 98 -16.49 -7.46 -3.07
N LEU A 99 -17.05 -7.31 -4.27
CA LEU A 99 -16.36 -6.71 -5.40
C LEU A 99 -16.04 -5.23 -5.15
N PHE A 100 -16.97 -4.47 -4.58
CA PHE A 100 -16.73 -3.07 -4.20
C PHE A 100 -15.59 -2.94 -3.19
N PHE A 101 -15.52 -3.82 -2.19
CA PHE A 101 -14.41 -3.82 -1.23
C PHE A 101 -13.05 -4.05 -1.90
N LEU A 102 -12.98 -5.02 -2.83
CA LEU A 102 -11.75 -5.31 -3.57
C LEU A 102 -11.32 -4.16 -4.49
N MET A 103 -12.27 -3.39 -5.02
CA MET A 103 -12.02 -2.25 -5.90
C MET A 103 -11.58 -0.97 -5.16
N GLY A 104 -11.83 -0.88 -3.86
CA GLY A 104 -11.44 0.25 -3.02
C GLY A 104 -12.33 1.48 -3.20
N ASP A 105 -12.81 2.02 -2.09
CA ASP A 105 -13.75 3.14 -2.05
C ASP A 105 -13.63 3.91 -0.72
N LEU A 106 -13.73 5.24 -0.78
CA LEU A 106 -13.60 6.12 0.39
C LEU A 106 -14.94 6.37 1.11
N ALA A 107 -16.08 6.01 0.51
CA ALA A 107 -17.42 6.25 1.06
C ALA A 107 -17.67 5.56 2.41
N TRP A 108 -16.94 4.49 2.72
CA TRP A 108 -17.09 3.71 3.96
C TRP A 108 -16.41 4.36 5.18
N THR A 109 -15.57 5.37 4.97
CA THR A 109 -14.76 5.96 6.05
C THR A 109 -15.57 6.99 6.84
N SER A 110 -16.06 6.61 8.02
CA SER A 110 -16.87 7.50 8.88
C SER A 110 -16.06 8.29 9.91
N ASN A 111 -14.91 7.77 10.37
CA ASN A 111 -14.06 8.44 11.36
C ASN A 111 -12.60 8.55 10.86
N PRO A 112 -12.12 9.76 10.53
CA PRO A 112 -10.78 9.96 10.00
C PRO A 112 -9.71 10.08 11.10
N PHE A 113 -10.07 10.14 12.38
CA PHE A 113 -9.13 10.44 13.47
C PHE A 113 -7.94 9.47 13.51
N MET A 114 -8.21 8.17 13.39
CA MET A 114 -7.17 7.14 13.40
C MET A 114 -6.24 7.26 12.18
N LEU A 115 -6.77 7.65 11.02
CA LEU A 115 -5.99 7.87 9.80
C LEU A 115 -5.11 9.12 9.92
N TRP A 116 -5.61 10.21 10.50
CA TRP A 116 -4.82 11.41 10.79
C TRP A 116 -3.68 11.13 11.77
N ALA A 117 -3.97 10.42 12.87
CA ALA A 117 -2.96 10.02 13.84
C ALA A 117 -1.87 9.15 13.19
N ALA A 118 -2.26 8.17 12.37
CA ALA A 118 -1.33 7.33 11.63
C ALA A 118 -0.50 8.13 10.61
N LEU A 119 -1.11 9.09 9.89
CA LEU A 119 -0.41 9.96 8.94
C LEU A 119 0.65 10.81 9.64
N LEU A 120 0.30 11.47 10.75
CA LEU A 120 1.21 12.32 11.51
C LEU A 120 2.35 11.49 12.12
N LEU A 121 2.04 10.33 12.69
CA LEU A 121 3.04 9.42 13.25
C LEU A 121 3.98 8.90 12.16
N ALA A 122 3.45 8.43 11.04
CA ALA A 122 4.25 7.91 9.92
C ALA A 122 5.12 8.99 9.29
N THR A 123 4.58 10.18 9.06
CA THR A 123 5.32 11.30 8.46
C THR A 123 6.38 11.80 9.43
N GLY A 124 6.05 11.98 10.71
CA GLY A 124 6.99 12.43 11.75
C GLY A 124 8.15 11.45 11.95
N THR A 125 7.85 10.15 12.06
CA THR A 125 8.88 9.10 12.17
C THR A 125 9.74 9.03 10.91
N ALA A 126 9.14 9.08 9.71
CA ALA A 126 9.89 9.05 8.46
C ALA A 126 10.78 10.30 8.28
N LEU A 127 10.32 11.47 8.72
CA LEU A 127 11.11 12.71 8.74
C LEU A 127 12.29 12.62 9.72
N GLY A 128 12.10 12.05 10.91
CA GLY A 128 13.19 11.77 11.85
C GLY A 128 14.25 10.83 11.26
N LEU A 129 13.85 9.98 10.32
CA LEU A 129 14.70 9.02 9.63
C LEU A 129 15.22 9.51 8.27
N SER A 130 14.88 10.72 7.83
CA SER A 130 15.14 11.20 6.48
C SER A 130 16.60 11.03 6.04
N ARG A 131 17.56 11.40 6.91
CA ARG A 131 19.00 11.26 6.63
C ARG A 131 19.41 9.80 6.48
N ARG A 132 18.85 8.90 7.30
CA ARG A 132 19.09 7.46 7.18
C ARG A 132 18.50 6.91 5.88
N LEU A 133 17.33 7.39 5.48
CA LEU A 133 16.69 7.04 4.21
C LEU A 133 17.51 7.48 3.00
N ASP A 134 18.12 8.68 3.06
CA ASP A 134 19.03 9.16 2.01
C ASP A 134 20.27 8.26 1.90
N VAL A 135 20.89 7.91 3.02
CA VAL A 135 22.06 7.01 3.07
C VAL A 135 21.70 5.58 2.64
N LEU A 136 20.49 5.09 2.94
CA LEU A 136 20.02 3.76 2.55
C LEU A 136 19.84 3.59 1.03
N GLN A 137 19.84 4.66 0.24
CA GLN A 137 19.87 4.56 -1.22
C GLN A 137 21.21 4.02 -1.75
N LEU A 138 22.29 4.13 -0.95
CA LEU A 138 23.60 3.57 -1.24
C LEU A 138 23.61 2.03 -1.08
N SER A 139 24.73 1.39 -1.41
CA SER A 139 24.89 -0.05 -1.15
C SER A 139 24.83 -0.35 0.36
N PRO A 140 24.40 -1.56 0.77
CA PRO A 140 24.32 -1.91 2.19
C PRO A 140 25.63 -1.70 2.96
N LEU A 141 26.77 -2.03 2.33
CA LEU A 141 28.11 -1.84 2.91
C LEU A 141 28.43 -0.35 3.14
N LYS A 142 28.13 0.51 2.16
CA LYS A 142 28.38 1.95 2.27
C LYS A 142 27.44 2.64 3.25
N ALA A 143 26.20 2.18 3.34
CA ALA A 143 25.26 2.67 4.35
C ALA A 143 25.72 2.31 5.77
N ALA A 144 26.20 1.08 5.96
CA ALA A 144 26.74 0.62 7.24
C ALA A 144 28.01 1.38 7.65
N SER A 145 28.93 1.66 6.71
CA SER A 145 30.15 2.44 7.00
C SER A 145 29.87 3.90 7.40
N LEU A 146 28.70 4.43 7.02
CA LEU A 146 28.23 5.77 7.41
C LEU A 146 27.42 5.75 8.73
N GLY A 147 27.46 4.63 9.47
CA GLY A 147 26.84 4.50 10.80
C GLY A 147 25.35 4.17 10.79
N VAL A 148 24.76 3.83 9.64
CA VAL A 148 23.36 3.40 9.59
C VAL A 148 23.25 1.93 10.00
N ALA A 149 22.48 1.65 11.04
CA ALA A 149 22.05 0.30 11.38
C ALA A 149 21.05 -0.19 10.30
N VAL A 150 21.56 -0.77 9.21
CA VAL A 150 20.78 -1.11 8.00
C VAL A 150 19.62 -2.07 8.32
N ALA A 151 19.89 -3.16 9.05
CA ALA A 151 18.86 -4.17 9.33
C ALA A 151 17.72 -3.61 10.22
N PRO A 152 17.99 -2.98 11.38
CA PRO A 152 16.93 -2.38 12.19
C PRO A 152 16.16 -1.29 11.44
N THR A 153 16.86 -0.45 10.66
CA THR A 153 16.20 0.62 9.91
C THR A 153 15.27 0.05 8.83
N ARG A 154 15.69 -0.99 8.10
CA ARG A 154 14.82 -1.64 7.11
C ARG A 154 13.61 -2.31 7.76
N TRP A 155 13.79 -3.01 8.88
CA TRP A 155 12.67 -3.62 9.60
C TRP A 155 11.67 -2.59 10.11
N MET A 156 12.15 -1.50 10.71
CA MET A 156 11.29 -0.40 11.16
C MET A 156 10.51 0.24 9.99
N LEU A 157 11.13 0.42 8.82
CA LEU A 157 10.46 0.95 7.65
C LEU A 157 9.44 -0.03 7.06
N PHE A 158 9.77 -1.34 7.07
CA PHE A 158 8.86 -2.40 6.67
C PHE A 158 7.62 -2.43 7.55
N THR A 159 7.79 -2.44 8.87
CA THR A 159 6.68 -2.49 9.83
C THR A 159 5.85 -1.21 9.82
N LEU A 160 6.49 -0.05 9.79
CA LEU A 160 5.78 1.24 9.73
C LEU A 160 4.95 1.36 8.45
N ALA A 161 5.56 1.20 7.28
CA ALA A 161 4.84 1.34 6.02
C ALA A 161 3.80 0.21 5.84
N GLY A 162 4.09 -1.00 6.31
CA GLY A 162 3.15 -2.10 6.34
C GLY A 162 1.92 -1.80 7.21
N ALA A 163 2.13 -1.35 8.45
CA ALA A 163 1.05 -1.02 9.38
C ALA A 163 0.17 0.12 8.87
N CYS A 164 0.77 1.18 8.31
CA CYS A 164 0.01 2.26 7.68
C CYS A 164 -0.81 1.76 6.48
N THR A 165 -0.25 0.88 5.66
CA THR A 165 -0.97 0.28 4.53
C THR A 165 -2.12 -0.60 5.02
N ALA A 166 -1.89 -1.46 6.02
CA ALA A 166 -2.91 -2.30 6.62
C ALA A 166 -4.09 -1.47 7.14
N LEU A 167 -3.79 -0.36 7.81
CA LEU A 167 -4.80 0.56 8.32
C LEU A 167 -5.63 1.21 7.22
N VAL A 168 -4.97 1.70 6.16
CA VAL A 168 -5.64 2.33 5.02
C VAL A 168 -6.51 1.32 4.28
N VAL A 169 -5.99 0.12 4.02
CA VAL A 169 -6.71 -0.93 3.29
C VAL A 169 -7.91 -1.44 4.08
N ALA A 170 -7.80 -1.53 5.40
CA ALA A 170 -8.92 -1.90 6.25
C ALA A 170 -10.08 -0.89 6.20
N GLN A 171 -9.79 0.38 5.93
CA GLN A 171 -10.77 1.48 5.91
C GLN A 171 -11.33 1.74 4.51
N ALA A 172 -10.48 1.69 3.48
CA ALA A 172 -10.80 2.16 2.14
C ALA A 172 -10.71 1.05 1.06
N GLY A 173 -10.43 -0.19 1.45
CA GLY A 173 -10.14 -1.27 0.50
C GLY A 173 -8.83 -1.05 -0.25
N SER A 174 -8.67 -1.69 -1.40
CA SER A 174 -7.40 -1.67 -2.15
C SER A 174 -7.35 -0.52 -3.15
N ILE A 175 -6.56 0.52 -2.85
CA ILE A 175 -6.36 1.69 -3.73
C ILE A 175 -4.90 1.73 -4.20
N GLY A 176 -4.64 1.28 -5.43
CA GLY A 176 -3.31 1.17 -6.01
C GLY A 176 -2.76 2.44 -6.66
N PHE A 177 -1.49 2.36 -7.09
CA PHE A 177 -0.77 3.29 -7.96
C PHE A 177 -0.43 4.66 -7.37
N VAL A 178 -1.15 5.18 -6.39
CA VAL A 178 -0.82 6.48 -5.74
C VAL A 178 0.60 6.45 -5.18
N GLY A 179 0.98 5.34 -4.52
CA GLY A 179 2.30 5.14 -3.92
C GLY A 179 3.44 4.97 -4.94
N LEU A 180 3.13 4.72 -6.21
CA LEU A 180 4.10 4.65 -7.31
C LEU A 180 4.18 5.97 -8.07
N MET A 181 3.03 6.54 -8.43
CA MET A 181 2.90 7.73 -9.25
C MET A 181 3.54 8.96 -8.59
N VAL A 182 3.14 9.23 -7.35
CA VAL A 182 3.45 10.48 -6.64
C VAL A 182 4.94 10.66 -6.35
N PRO A 183 5.61 9.74 -5.62
CA PRO A 183 7.03 9.91 -5.34
C PRO A 183 7.89 9.93 -6.61
N HIS A 184 7.50 9.22 -7.66
CA HIS A 184 8.23 9.23 -8.92
C HIS A 184 8.09 10.57 -9.66
N ALA A 185 6.86 11.10 -9.77
CA ALA A 185 6.60 12.41 -10.37
C ALA A 185 7.33 13.54 -9.62
N LEU A 186 7.30 13.51 -8.27
CA LEU A 186 8.01 14.50 -7.46
C LEU A 186 9.53 14.44 -7.65
N ARG A 187 10.11 13.23 -7.72
CA ARG A 187 11.55 13.09 -8.00
C ARG A 187 11.93 13.66 -9.37
N LYS A 188 11.09 13.47 -10.40
CA LYS A 188 11.31 14.05 -11.74
C LYS A 188 11.19 15.58 -11.77
N THR A 189 10.41 16.18 -10.88
CA THR A 189 10.27 17.64 -10.77
C THR A 189 11.34 18.31 -9.90
N GLY A 190 12.31 17.54 -9.40
CA GLY A 190 13.47 18.07 -8.66
C GLY A 190 13.40 17.88 -7.14
N PHE A 191 12.35 17.24 -6.60
CA PHE A 191 12.30 16.89 -5.19
C PHE A 191 13.33 15.79 -4.89
N SER A 192 14.47 16.21 -4.35
CA SER A 192 15.57 15.34 -3.93
C SER A 192 15.71 15.36 -2.40
N GLY A 193 16.17 14.24 -1.85
CA GLY A 193 16.29 14.06 -0.40
C GLY A 193 14.95 13.79 0.30
N HIS A 194 14.95 12.87 1.26
CA HIS A 194 13.72 12.45 1.94
C HIS A 194 13.08 13.53 2.82
N ARG A 195 13.84 14.55 3.25
CA ARG A 195 13.31 15.64 4.09
C ARG A 195 12.22 16.45 3.40
N VAL A 196 12.40 16.74 2.12
CA VAL A 196 11.44 17.52 1.33
C VAL A 196 10.48 16.59 0.58
N LEU A 197 10.98 15.43 0.13
CA LEU A 197 10.18 14.46 -0.60
C LEU A 197 9.04 13.87 0.24
N LEU A 198 9.27 13.52 1.53
CA LEU A 198 8.25 12.84 2.32
C LEU A 198 7.00 13.71 2.58
N PRO A 199 7.10 14.98 3.02
CA PRO A 199 5.94 15.86 3.13
C PRO A 199 5.28 16.13 1.78
N ALA A 200 6.08 16.34 0.73
CA ALA A 200 5.56 16.56 -0.62
C ALA A 200 4.75 15.34 -1.11
N CYS A 201 5.21 14.12 -0.84
CA CYS A 201 4.48 12.89 -1.15
C CYS A 201 3.16 12.78 -0.38
N ALA A 202 3.15 13.13 0.90
CA ALA A 202 1.93 13.10 1.71
C ALA A 202 0.87 14.07 1.16
N LEU A 203 1.27 15.31 0.86
CA LEU A 203 0.39 16.34 0.33
C LEU A 203 -0.07 16.06 -1.10
N ALA A 204 0.86 15.74 -2.00
CA ALA A 204 0.55 15.46 -3.40
C ALA A 204 -0.26 14.16 -3.55
N GLY A 205 0.03 13.14 -2.74
CA GLY A 205 -0.72 11.88 -2.75
C GLY A 205 -2.15 12.06 -2.24
N GLY A 206 -2.34 12.80 -1.14
CA GLY A 206 -3.67 13.17 -0.66
C GLY A 206 -4.45 13.98 -1.69
N SER A 207 -3.81 14.98 -2.29
CA SER A 207 -4.43 15.83 -3.33
C SER A 207 -4.83 15.03 -4.56
N LEU A 208 -3.95 14.14 -5.05
CA LEU A 208 -4.26 13.25 -6.18
C LEU A 208 -5.44 12.34 -5.86
N LEU A 209 -5.48 11.77 -4.66
CA LEU A 209 -6.55 10.87 -4.26
C LEU A 209 -7.89 11.59 -4.12
N VAL A 210 -7.92 12.81 -3.56
CA VAL A 210 -9.11 13.66 -3.49
C VAL A 210 -9.63 14.00 -4.89
N LEU A 211 -8.75 14.37 -5.82
CA LEU A 211 -9.13 14.64 -7.21
C LEU A 211 -9.66 13.38 -7.90
N ALA A 212 -9.03 12.23 -7.68
CA ALA A 212 -9.49 10.95 -8.21
C ALA A 212 -10.88 10.60 -7.66
N ASP A 213 -11.12 10.73 -6.35
CA ASP A 213 -12.43 10.45 -5.75
C ASP A 213 -13.52 11.38 -6.30
N ALA A 214 -13.24 12.69 -6.40
CA ALA A 214 -14.17 13.66 -6.97
C ALA A 214 -14.55 13.34 -8.43
N LEU A 215 -13.58 12.92 -9.24
CA LEU A 215 -13.83 12.46 -10.61
C LEU A 215 -14.62 11.14 -10.62
N ALA A 216 -14.27 10.19 -9.77
CA ALA A 216 -14.94 8.89 -9.69
C ALA A 216 -16.44 9.02 -9.35
N ARG A 217 -16.81 10.02 -8.53
CA ARG A 217 -18.20 10.35 -8.18
C ARG A 217 -18.97 11.08 -9.29
N THR A 218 -18.29 11.78 -10.19
CA THR A 218 -18.94 12.67 -11.16
C THR A 218 -19.02 12.10 -12.58
N VAL A 219 -18.07 11.25 -12.98
CA VAL A 219 -17.95 10.77 -14.38
C VAL A 219 -19.15 9.92 -14.84
N ILE A 220 -19.79 9.15 -13.97
CA ILE A 220 -20.94 8.28 -14.31
C ILE A 220 -22.16 8.56 -13.41
N ALA A 221 -22.29 9.80 -12.91
CA ALA A 221 -23.42 10.17 -12.07
C ALA A 221 -24.77 9.81 -12.74
N PRO A 222 -25.74 9.19 -12.02
CA PRO A 222 -25.80 9.01 -10.56
C PRO A 222 -25.10 7.75 -10.00
N ARG A 223 -24.41 6.96 -10.83
CA ARG A 223 -23.61 5.80 -10.38
C ARG A 223 -22.20 6.27 -10.00
N GLU A 224 -21.68 5.76 -8.89
CA GLU A 224 -20.32 6.06 -8.44
C GLU A 224 -19.34 4.98 -8.94
N LEU A 225 -18.19 5.40 -9.46
CA LEU A 225 -17.08 4.51 -9.73
C LEU A 225 -16.23 4.32 -8.46
N PRO A 226 -15.70 3.11 -8.19
CA PRO A 226 -14.73 2.95 -7.13
C PRO A 226 -13.45 3.72 -7.45
N VAL A 227 -12.95 4.49 -6.50
CA VAL A 227 -11.75 5.33 -6.70
C VAL A 227 -10.53 4.50 -7.08
N GLY A 228 -10.39 3.27 -6.56
CA GLY A 228 -9.26 2.39 -6.88
C GLY A 228 -9.23 1.95 -8.35
N VAL A 229 -10.40 1.83 -8.99
CA VAL A 229 -10.48 1.58 -10.45
C VAL A 229 -9.95 2.79 -11.21
N LEU A 230 -10.36 4.00 -10.83
CA LEU A 230 -9.92 5.21 -11.50
C LEU A 230 -8.41 5.46 -11.30
N THR A 231 -7.88 5.26 -10.10
CA THR A 231 -6.43 5.42 -9.86
C THR A 231 -5.62 4.40 -10.64
N ALA A 232 -6.11 3.17 -10.82
CA ALA A 232 -5.47 2.19 -11.69
C ALA A 232 -5.51 2.58 -13.17
N LEU A 233 -6.66 3.05 -13.68
CA LEU A 233 -6.82 3.50 -15.06
C LEU A 233 -5.91 4.68 -15.40
N LEU A 234 -5.65 5.58 -14.45
CA LEU A 234 -4.72 6.70 -14.62
C LEU A 234 -3.26 6.27 -14.39
N GLY A 235 -3.03 5.43 -13.38
CA GLY A 235 -1.70 5.04 -12.92
C GLY A 235 -0.97 4.11 -13.87
N VAL A 236 -1.65 3.13 -14.48
CA VAL A 236 -1.03 2.19 -15.42
C VAL A 236 -0.44 2.92 -16.64
N PRO A 237 -1.19 3.74 -17.40
CA PRO A 237 -0.64 4.47 -18.54
C PRO A 237 0.49 5.41 -18.15
N MET A 238 0.35 6.12 -17.02
CA MET A 238 1.37 7.03 -16.54
C MET A 238 2.67 6.27 -16.23
N MET A 239 2.59 5.13 -15.56
CA MET A 239 3.77 4.35 -15.20
C MET A 239 4.42 3.70 -16.43
N LEU A 240 3.64 3.22 -17.40
CA LEU A 240 4.16 2.72 -18.67
C LEU A 240 4.88 3.82 -19.47
N TRP A 241 4.32 5.03 -19.49
CA TRP A 241 4.97 6.18 -20.12
C TRP A 241 6.29 6.56 -19.42
N LEU A 242 6.30 6.53 -18.09
CA LEU A 242 7.51 6.79 -17.30
C LEU A 242 8.59 5.73 -17.52
N LEU A 243 8.20 4.45 -17.70
CA LEU A 243 9.12 3.34 -17.98
C LEU A 243 9.84 3.50 -19.33
N ARG A 244 9.15 4.11 -20.31
CA ARG A 244 9.70 4.35 -21.66
C ARG A 244 10.71 5.50 -21.71
N LYS A 245 10.70 6.39 -20.72
CA LYS A 245 11.64 7.51 -20.67
C LYS A 245 12.86 7.11 -19.83
N PRO A 246 14.06 7.06 -20.42
CA PRO A 246 15.29 6.73 -19.69
C PRO A 246 15.56 7.70 -18.53
#